data_AF-A0A817NUD2-F1
#
_entry.id   AF-A0A817NUD2-F1
#
_cell.length_a   1.000
_cell.length_b   1.000
_cell.length_c   1.000
_cell.angle_alpha   90.00
_cell.angle_beta   90.00
_cell.angle_gamma   90.00
#
_symmetry.space_group_name_H-M   'P 1'
#
loop_
_entity.id
_entity.type
_entity.pdbx_description
1 polymer ?
#
loop_
_entity_poly.entity_id
_entity_poly.type
_entity_poly.pdbx_seq_one_letter_code
_entity_poly.pdbx_strand_id
1 'polypeptide(L)'
;MIDGLRVPSNLDADNFLSGLQYKAQPGDIFIATYPKSGTTWMEVIVYSLLNNGKPFDADIGDYLMRTPHLEKVGGYTVSTMVRP
;
A
#
# COMPACT_ATOMS: atom_id res chain seq x y z
N MET A 1 -16.39 -5.17 -12.20
CA MET A 1 -16.10 -6.30 -11.31
C MET A 1 -14.86 -6.98 -11.85
N ILE A 2 -13.96 -7.41 -10.98
CA ILE A 2 -12.78 -8.21 -11.36
C ILE A 2 -12.87 -9.48 -10.52
N ASP A 3 -12.86 -10.65 -11.17
CA ASP A 3 -12.94 -11.95 -10.50
C ASP A 3 -14.08 -12.06 -9.45
N GLY A 4 -15.27 -11.57 -9.80
CA GLY A 4 -16.43 -11.55 -8.91
C GLY A 4 -16.41 -10.47 -7.81
N LEU A 5 -15.28 -9.78 -7.60
CA LEU A 5 -15.16 -8.70 -6.63
C LEU A 5 -15.64 -7.36 -7.21
N ARG A 6 -16.39 -6.61 -6.39
CA ARG A 6 -16.80 -5.25 -6.70
C ARG A 6 -15.69 -4.27 -6.34
N VAL A 7 -14.87 -3.95 -7.33
CA VAL A 7 -13.80 -2.97 -7.24
C VAL A 7 -14.23 -1.58 -7.72
N PRO A 8 -13.59 -0.50 -7.21
CA PRO A 8 -13.69 0.83 -7.80
C PRO A 8 -13.28 0.84 -9.29
N SER A 9 -13.90 1.69 -10.09
CA SER A 9 -13.66 1.77 -11.54
C SER A 9 -12.29 2.35 -11.92
N ASN A 10 -11.59 2.98 -10.97
CA ASN A 10 -10.27 3.56 -11.16
C ASN A 10 -9.11 2.60 -10.83
N LEU A 11 -9.39 1.34 -10.52
CA LEU A 11 -8.37 0.30 -10.39
C LEU A 11 -8.11 -0.37 -11.73
N ASP A 12 -6.83 -0.49 -12.06
CA ASP A 12 -6.39 -1.28 -13.21
C ASP A 12 -6.53 -2.77 -12.91
N ALA A 13 -7.08 -3.53 -13.87
CA ALA A 13 -7.42 -4.93 -13.62
C ALA A 13 -6.19 -5.82 -13.47
N ASP A 14 -5.15 -5.56 -14.25
CA ASP A 14 -3.92 -6.34 -14.23
C ASP A 14 -3.15 -6.08 -12.93
N ASN A 15 -3.07 -4.81 -12.50
CA ASN A 15 -2.48 -4.48 -11.20
C ASN A 15 -3.26 -5.10 -10.05
N PHE A 16 -4.60 -5.05 -10.08
CA PHE A 16 -5.43 -5.65 -9.04
C PHE A 16 -5.19 -7.16 -8.94
N LEU A 17 -5.23 -7.88 -10.08
CA LEU A 17 -4.98 -9.31 -10.13
C LEU A 17 -3.55 -9.67 -9.72
N SER A 18 -2.57 -8.87 -10.15
CA SER A 18 -1.17 -9.01 -9.73
C SER A 18 -1.00 -8.83 -8.22
N GLY A 19 -1.67 -7.82 -7.64
CA GLY A 19 -1.68 -7.58 -6.20
C GLY A 19 -2.28 -8.74 -5.41
N LEU A 20 -3.36 -9.34 -5.90
CA LEU A 20 -3.97 -10.54 -5.30
C LEU A 20 -3.02 -11.75 -5.29
N GLN A 21 -2.13 -11.85 -6.27
CA GLN A 21 -1.15 -12.94 -6.35
C GLN A 21 0.14 -12.66 -5.58
N TYR A 22 0.30 -11.45 -5.00
CA TYR A 22 1.49 -11.06 -4.28
C TYR A 22 1.81 -12.04 -3.14
N LYS A 23 3.09 -12.38 -3.01
CA LYS A 23 3.60 -13.23 -1.93
C LYS A 23 4.33 -12.34 -0.94
N ALA A 24 3.75 -12.19 0.25
CA ALA A 24 4.35 -11.45 1.35
C ALA A 24 5.78 -11.94 1.62
N GLN A 25 6.69 -10.98 1.79
CA GLN A 25 8.10 -11.22 2.08
C GLN A 25 8.36 -10.98 3.58
N PRO A 26 9.43 -11.58 4.15
CA PRO A 26 9.86 -11.25 5.49
C PRO A 26 10.10 -9.74 5.64
N GLY A 27 9.52 -9.15 6.69
CA GLY A 27 9.62 -7.71 6.97
C GLY A 27 8.51 -6.85 6.36
N ASP A 28 7.63 -7.41 5.52
CA ASP A 28 6.49 -6.67 4.99
C ASP A 28 5.50 -6.28 6.10
N ILE A 29 5.02 -5.05 6.08
CA ILE A 29 4.00 -4.54 7.01
C ILE A 29 2.76 -4.15 6.20
N PHE A 30 1.62 -4.75 6.56
CA PHE A 30 0.34 -4.49 5.88
C PHE A 30 -0.59 -3.67 6.77
N ILE A 31 -1.15 -2.61 6.20
CA ILE A 31 -2.26 -1.87 6.81
C ILE A 31 -3.53 -2.27 6.05
N ALA A 32 -4.26 -3.23 6.61
CA ALA A 32 -5.46 -3.79 6.00
C ALA A 32 -6.71 -3.28 6.71
N THR A 33 -7.45 -2.38 6.06
CA THR A 33 -8.65 -1.76 6.64
C THR A 33 -9.76 -1.68 5.60
N TYR A 34 -11.02 -1.71 6.04
CA TYR A 34 -12.12 -1.30 5.18
C TYR A 34 -11.98 0.20 4.81
N PRO A 35 -12.35 0.64 3.60
CA PRO A 35 -12.21 2.03 3.21
C PRO A 35 -12.83 3.00 4.21
N LYS A 36 -12.11 4.08 4.49
CA LYS A 36 -12.49 5.16 5.43
C LYS A 36 -12.51 4.77 6.92
N SER A 37 -11.96 3.60 7.28
CA SER A 37 -11.79 3.19 8.69
C SER A 37 -10.46 3.66 9.33
N GLY A 38 -9.82 4.69 8.78
CA GLY A 38 -8.61 5.30 9.37
C GLY A 38 -7.27 4.84 8.80
N THR A 39 -7.23 4.33 7.57
CA THR A 39 -5.99 3.88 6.89
C THR A 39 -4.87 4.92 6.93
N THR A 40 -5.19 6.18 6.60
CA THR A 40 -4.22 7.29 6.62
C THR A 40 -3.63 7.54 8.01
N TRP A 41 -4.44 7.38 9.07
CA TRP A 41 -3.93 7.53 10.43
C TRP A 41 -2.95 6.40 10.78
N MET A 42 -3.28 5.17 10.39
CA MET A 42 -2.39 4.02 10.61
C MET A 42 -1.09 4.15 9.81
N GLU A 43 -1.14 4.61 8.56
CA GLU A 43 0.05 4.85 7.74
C GLU A 43 1.01 5.84 8.41
N VAL A 44 0.50 6.95 8.93
CA VAL A 44 1.30 7.97 9.63
C VAL A 44 1.91 7.42 10.93
N ILE A 45 1.13 6.68 11.72
CA ILE A 45 1.61 6.10 12.98
C ILE A 45 2.72 5.08 12.71
N VAL A 46 2.48 4.11 11.82
CA VAL A 46 3.45 3.06 11.48
C VAL A 46 4.71 3.67 10.88
N TYR A 47 4.57 4.61 9.95
CA TYR A 47 5.72 5.29 9.37
C TYR A 47 6.58 5.99 10.44
N SER A 48 5.93 6.71 11.36
CA SER A 48 6.63 7.41 12.45
C SER A 48 7.40 6.42 13.34
N LEU A 49 6.80 5.26 13.67
CA LEU A 49 7.46 4.22 14.46
C LEU A 49 8.70 3.66 13.76
N LEU A 50 8.64 3.45 12.44
CA LEU A 50 9.77 2.95 11.65
C LEU A 50 10.87 4.00 11.44
N ASN A 51 10.55 5.29 11.55
CA ASN A 51 11.46 6.40 11.25
C ASN A 51 11.85 7.21 12.50
N ASN A 52 11.88 6.59 13.68
CA ASN A 52 12.28 7.23 14.95
C ASN A 52 11.49 8.53 15.25
N GLY A 53 10.19 8.51 15.01
CA GLY A 53 9.27 9.62 15.27
C GLY A 53 9.30 10.74 14.21
N LYS A 54 10.02 10.56 13.10
CA LYS A 54 10.03 11.55 12.00
C LYS A 54 8.72 11.49 11.20
N PRO A 55 8.12 12.65 10.84
CA PRO A 55 6.95 12.70 9.98
C PRO A 55 7.33 12.37 8.53
N PHE A 56 6.32 12.12 7.69
CA PHE A 56 6.51 12.08 6.24
C PHE A 56 7.06 13.43 5.75
N ASP A 57 7.90 13.38 4.72
CA ASP A 57 8.29 14.59 4.00
C ASP A 57 7.06 15.18 3.30
N ALA A 58 7.08 16.48 3.02
CA ALA A 58 5.98 17.18 2.34
C ALA A 58 5.80 16.73 0.87
N ASP A 59 6.69 15.87 0.37
CA ASP A 59 6.61 15.29 -0.96
C ASP A 59 5.58 14.15 -0.99
N ILE A 60 4.50 14.38 -1.74
CA ILE A 60 3.45 13.40 -1.98
C ILE A 60 4.00 12.18 -2.72
N GLY A 61 5.01 12.34 -3.57
CA GLY A 61 5.66 11.25 -4.29
C GLY A 61 6.31 10.25 -3.33
N ASP A 62 7.13 10.74 -2.40
CA ASP A 62 7.75 9.91 -1.37
C ASP A 62 6.70 9.18 -0.51
N TYR A 63 5.66 9.87 -0.04
CA TYR A 63 4.56 9.23 0.71
C TYR A 63 3.94 8.06 -0.06
N LEU A 64 3.55 8.27 -1.32
CA LEU A 64 2.90 7.23 -2.14
C LEU A 64 3.83 6.04 -2.43
N MET A 65 5.13 6.27 -2.52
CA MET A 65 6.13 5.22 -2.74
C MET A 65 6.42 4.40 -1.48
N ARG A 66 6.23 5.00 -0.29
CA ARG A 66 6.44 4.32 1.00
C ARG A 66 5.21 3.58 1.50
N THR A 67 4.02 4.07 1.17
CA THR A 67 2.75 3.43 1.53
C THR A 67 1.87 3.19 0.31
N PRO A 68 2.32 2.38 -0.67
CA PRO A 68 1.51 2.11 -1.85
C PRO A 68 0.33 1.21 -1.52
N HIS A 69 -0.79 1.45 -2.20
CA HIS A 69 -1.95 0.57 -2.15
C HIS A 69 -1.73 -0.62 -3.08
N LEU A 70 -1.55 -1.81 -2.51
CA LEU A 70 -1.23 -3.05 -3.23
C LEU A 70 -2.25 -3.34 -4.35
N GLU A 71 -3.53 -3.12 -4.07
CA GLU A 71 -4.64 -3.32 -5.01
C GLU A 71 -4.61 -2.35 -6.21
N LYS A 72 -3.84 -1.26 -6.12
CA LYS A 72 -3.71 -0.23 -7.16
C LYS A 72 -2.42 -0.36 -7.96
N VAL A 73 -1.31 -0.70 -7.29
CA VAL A 73 0.03 -0.71 -7.91
C VAL A 73 0.51 -2.10 -8.33
N GLY A 74 -0.17 -3.15 -7.88
CA GLY A 74 0.17 -4.55 -8.16
C GLY A 74 1.38 -5.07 -7.38
N GLY A 75 1.59 -6.38 -7.46
CA GLY A 75 2.60 -7.08 -6.66
C GLY A 75 4.04 -6.74 -7.05
N TYR A 76 4.29 -6.47 -8.34
CA TYR A 76 5.63 -6.11 -8.82
C TYR A 76 6.12 -4.80 -8.19
N THR A 77 5.31 -3.74 -8.21
CA THR A 77 5.69 -2.44 -7.64
C THR A 77 6.04 -2.57 -6.15
N VAL A 78 5.20 -3.26 -5.38
CA VAL A 78 5.45 -3.51 -3.95
C VAL A 78 6.76 -4.29 -3.73
N SER A 79 7.07 -5.26 -4.60
CA SER A 79 8.33 -6.03 -4.48
C SER A 79 9.60 -5.19 -4.66
N THR A 80 9.49 -4.02 -5.30
CA THR A 80 10.60 -3.10 -5.57
C THR A 80 10.72 -1.96 -4.55
N MET A 81 9.86 -1.93 -3.52
CA MET A 81 9.91 -0.90 -2.49
C MET A 81 11.23 -0.91 -1.72
N VAL A 82 11.69 0.28 -1.31
CA VAL A 82 12.80 0.42 -0.37
C VAL A 82 12.40 -0.18 0.97
N ARG A 83 13.18 -1.13 1.45
CA ARG A 83 12.97 -1.80 2.74
C ARG A 83 13.64 -1.01 3.86
N PRO A 84 13.03 -0.93 5.06
CA PRO A 84 13.66 -0.35 6.24
C PRO A 84 14.87 -1.15 6.72
#